data_AF-A0A848IMW7-F1
#
_entry.id   AF-A0A848IMW7-F1
#
_cell.length_a   1.000
_cell.length_b   1.000
_cell.length_c   1.000
_cell.angle_alpha   90.00
_cell.angle_beta   90.00
_cell.angle_gamma   90.00
#
_symmetry.space_group_name_H-M   'P 1'
#
loop_
_entity.id
_entity.type
_entity.pdbx_description
1 polymer ?
#
loop_
_entity_poly.entity_id
_entity_poly.type
_entity_poly.pdbx_seq_one_letter_code
_entity_poly.pdbx_strand_id
1 'polypeptide(L)'
;MVVRDNLHDEARAELLCYLVVGLLVTRARTGEWLRTDRLVESTRVWSTSNGADADWAERVHLGALLQQIALDFAELPRFADSASLARLFTDAWRLDYRSPVVRGIHAACESELHPEKP
;
A
#
# COMPACT_ATOMS: atom_id res chain seq x y z
N MET A 1 -25.22 9.92 9.29
CA MET A 1 -24.32 10.48 8.28
C MET A 1 -23.91 9.32 7.38
N VAL A 2 -24.41 9.27 6.16
CA VAL A 2 -24.06 8.20 5.21
C VAL A 2 -22.68 8.53 4.66
N VAL A 3 -21.66 7.78 5.09
CA VAL A 3 -20.33 7.83 4.47
C VAL A 3 -20.54 7.32 3.04
N ARG A 4 -20.32 8.18 2.05
CA ARG A 4 -20.32 7.76 0.65
C ARG A 4 -18.95 7.16 0.38
N ASP A 5 -18.92 5.84 0.29
CA ASP A 5 -17.76 5.11 -0.17
C ASP A 5 -17.49 5.50 -1.63
N ASN A 6 -16.39 6.21 -1.85
CA ASN A 6 -15.96 6.66 -3.18
C ASN A 6 -14.61 6.01 -3.58
N LEU A 7 -14.14 5.03 -2.82
CA LEU A 7 -12.92 4.31 -3.14
C LEU A 7 -13.23 3.30 -4.26
N HIS A 8 -13.05 3.73 -5.51
CA HIS A 8 -13.14 2.83 -6.66
C HIS A 8 -12.00 1.81 -6.64
N ASP A 9 -12.15 0.71 -7.37
CA ASP A 9 -11.20 -0.43 -7.32
C ASP A 9 -9.75 -0.03 -7.63
N GLU A 10 -9.55 0.90 -8.57
CA GLU A 10 -8.23 1.49 -8.84
C GLU A 10 -7.67 2.21 -7.61
N ALA A 11 -8.50 3.01 -6.93
CA ALA A 11 -8.08 3.76 -5.74
C ALA A 11 -7.78 2.81 -4.55
N ARG A 12 -8.46 1.66 -4.46
CA ARG A 12 -8.13 0.60 -3.51
C ARG A 12 -6.73 0.03 -3.79
N ALA A 13 -6.46 -0.29 -5.04
CA ALA A 13 -5.17 -0.84 -5.47
C ALA A 13 -4.02 0.15 -5.24
N GLU A 14 -4.22 1.42 -5.60
CA GLU A 14 -3.24 2.48 -5.37
C GLU A 14 -2.95 2.70 -3.87
N LEU A 15 -3.99 2.70 -3.03
CA LEU A 15 -3.84 2.82 -1.58
C LEU A 15 -3.08 1.62 -0.99
N LEU A 16 -3.46 0.40 -1.38
CA LEU A 16 -2.77 -0.83 -0.98
C LEU A 16 -1.30 -0.79 -1.38
N CYS A 17 -1.01 -0.45 -2.63
CA CYS A 17 0.35 -0.36 -3.15
C CYS A 17 1.17 0.67 -2.38
N TYR A 18 0.60 1.85 -2.10
CA TYR A 18 1.23 2.89 -1.29
C TYR A 18 1.59 2.40 0.12
N LEU A 19 0.67 1.71 0.79
CA LEU A 19 0.89 1.19 2.13
C LEU A 19 1.90 0.02 2.14
N VAL A 20 1.87 -0.87 1.15
CA VAL A 20 2.83 -1.99 1.02
C VAL A 20 4.24 -1.45 0.90
N VAL A 21 4.46 -0.47 0.01
CA VAL A 21 5.79 0.15 -0.17
C VAL A 21 6.23 0.83 1.13
N GLY A 22 5.32 1.50 1.84
CA GLY A 22 5.60 2.07 3.16
C GLY A 22 6.06 1.03 4.19
N LEU A 23 5.36 -0.11 4.26
CA LEU A 23 5.74 -1.23 5.13
C LEU A 23 7.13 -1.79 4.78
N LEU A 24 7.40 -2.01 3.50
CA LEU A 24 8.69 -2.52 3.04
C LEU A 24 9.83 -1.55 3.36
N VAL A 25 9.62 -0.24 3.16
CA VAL A 25 10.60 0.79 3.55
C VAL A 25 10.89 0.72 5.05
N THR A 26 9.86 0.66 5.89
CA THR A 26 10.06 0.56 7.35
C THR A 26 10.81 -0.72 7.71
N ARG A 27 10.38 -1.86 7.16
CA ARG A 27 10.99 -3.18 7.43
C ARG A 27 12.46 -3.23 7.03
N ALA A 28 12.82 -2.64 5.90
CA ALA A 28 14.20 -2.55 5.43
C ALA A 28 15.05 -1.55 6.25
N ARG A 29 14.44 -0.49 6.80
CA ARG A 29 15.16 0.52 7.61
C ARG A 29 15.39 0.09 9.04
N THR A 30 14.37 -0.46 9.70
CA THR A 30 14.36 -0.67 11.15
C THR A 30 14.42 -2.13 11.53
N GLY A 31 14.17 -3.05 10.59
CA GLY A 31 13.98 -4.46 10.90
C GLY A 31 12.56 -4.79 11.42
N GLU A 32 11.74 -3.77 11.68
CA GLU A 32 10.40 -3.90 12.25
C GLU A 32 9.31 -3.53 11.23
N TRP A 33 8.09 -4.01 11.43
CA TRP A 33 6.94 -3.59 10.62
C TRP A 33 6.40 -2.24 11.07
N LEU A 34 5.76 -1.52 10.14
CA LEU A 34 5.09 -0.26 10.45
C LEU A 34 3.99 -0.50 11.49
N ARG A 35 4.04 0.25 12.58
CA ARG A 35 3.03 0.16 13.64
C ARG A 35 1.66 0.59 13.14
N THR A 36 0.61 0.02 13.73
CA THR A 36 -0.80 0.30 13.37
C THR A 36 -1.15 1.79 13.43
N ASP A 37 -0.63 2.54 14.42
CA ASP A 37 -0.88 3.99 14.50
C ASP A 37 -0.33 4.76 13.30
N ARG A 38 0.86 4.36 12.82
CA ARG A 38 1.47 4.95 11.63
C ARG A 38 0.78 4.50 10.35
N LEU A 39 0.31 3.26 10.31
CA LEU A 39 -0.51 2.74 9.21
C LEU A 39 -1.78 3.59 9.03
N VAL A 40 -2.53 3.79 10.12
CA VAL A 40 -3.77 4.58 10.13
C VAL A 40 -3.50 6.02 9.68
N GLU A 41 -2.40 6.61 10.14
CA GLU A 41 -2.01 7.95 9.70
C GLU A 41 -1.65 8.00 8.22
N SER A 42 -0.86 7.04 7.72
CA SER A 42 -0.53 6.93 6.29
C SER A 42 -1.78 6.76 5.42
N THR A 43 -2.76 5.95 5.84
CA THR A 43 -4.05 5.80 5.15
C THR A 43 -4.81 7.14 5.10
N ARG A 44 -4.86 7.89 6.22
CA ARG A 44 -5.53 9.20 6.27
C ARG A 44 -4.87 10.25 5.39
N VAL A 45 -3.54 10.30 5.40
CA VAL A 45 -2.76 11.21 4.53
C VAL A 45 -3.05 10.90 3.07
N TRP A 46 -2.95 9.63 2.66
CA TRP A 46 -3.24 9.22 1.29
C TRP A 46 -4.67 9.55 0.88
N SER A 47 -5.65 9.23 1.75
CA SER A 47 -7.07 9.48 1.48
C SER A 47 -7.36 10.96 1.26
N THR A 48 -6.80 11.82 2.13
CA THR A 48 -6.93 13.28 2.03
C THR A 48 -6.31 13.81 0.74
N SER A 49 -5.12 13.32 0.37
CA SER A 49 -4.42 13.75 -0.85
C SER A 49 -5.09 13.31 -2.14
N ASN A 50 -5.84 12.20 -2.13
CA ASN A 50 -6.51 11.65 -3.31
C ASN A 50 -8.03 11.92 -3.31
N GLY A 51 -8.56 12.65 -2.33
CA GLY A 51 -9.99 12.95 -2.23
C GLY A 51 -10.86 11.72 -2.00
N ALA A 52 -10.28 10.65 -1.46
CA ALA A 52 -10.93 9.39 -1.20
C ALA A 52 -11.34 9.28 0.28
N ASP A 53 -12.35 8.46 0.55
CA ASP A 53 -12.68 8.02 1.91
C ASP A 53 -12.98 6.52 1.85
N ALA A 54 -12.37 5.77 2.76
CA ALA A 54 -12.60 4.35 2.94
C ALA A 54 -13.42 4.17 4.21
N ASP A 55 -14.49 3.39 4.17
CA ASP A 55 -15.24 3.07 5.39
C ASP A 55 -14.45 2.17 6.35
N TRP A 56 -15.00 1.89 7.53
CA TRP A 56 -14.29 1.11 8.54
C TRP A 56 -14.08 -0.36 8.13
N ALA A 57 -15.03 -0.94 7.41
CA ALA A 57 -14.99 -2.34 6.99
C ALA A 57 -13.96 -2.51 5.87
N GLU A 58 -13.95 -1.58 4.93
CA GLU A 58 -12.96 -1.44 3.87
C GLU A 58 -11.55 -1.34 4.47
N ARG A 59 -11.34 -0.46 5.46
CA ARG A 59 -10.02 -0.32 6.12
C ARG A 59 -9.53 -1.61 6.78
N VAL A 60 -10.44 -2.40 7.38
CA VAL A 60 -10.08 -3.70 7.98
C VAL A 60 -9.71 -4.71 6.89
N HIS A 61 -10.47 -4.77 5.81
CA HIS A 61 -10.20 -5.65 4.68
C HIS A 61 -8.85 -5.33 4.01
N LEU A 62 -8.63 -4.06 3.65
CA LEU A 62 -7.36 -3.59 3.07
C LEU A 62 -6.18 -3.86 4.02
N GLY A 63 -6.38 -3.73 5.33
CA GLY A 63 -5.36 -4.04 6.33
C GLY A 63 -4.91 -5.51 6.35
N ALA A 64 -5.83 -6.45 6.10
CA ALA A 64 -5.50 -7.87 6.01
C ALA A 64 -4.71 -8.18 4.72
N LEU A 65 -5.18 -7.70 3.57
CA LEU A 65 -4.50 -7.87 2.28
C LEU A 65 -3.10 -7.26 2.29
N LEU A 66 -2.98 -6.08 2.89
CA LEU A 66 -1.73 -5.36 3.04
C LEU A 66 -0.65 -6.19 3.73
N GLN A 67 -0.99 -6.89 4.82
CA GLN A 67 -0.01 -7.70 5.56
C GLN A 67 0.46 -8.89 4.73
N GLN A 68 -0.45 -9.58 4.05
CA GLN A 68 -0.11 -10.71 3.19
C GLN A 68 0.87 -10.28 2.09
N ILE A 69 0.50 -9.25 1.31
CA ILE A 69 1.33 -8.77 0.21
C ILE A 69 2.70 -8.29 0.73
N ALA A 70 2.74 -7.53 1.82
CA ALA A 70 4.00 -7.03 2.37
C ALA A 70 4.95 -8.16 2.80
N LEU A 71 4.42 -9.28 3.33
CA LEU A 71 5.20 -10.45 3.68
C LEU A 71 5.80 -11.12 2.43
N ASP A 72 4.99 -11.38 1.40
CA ASP A 72 5.44 -12.02 0.15
C ASP A 72 6.57 -11.22 -0.52
N PHE A 73 6.44 -9.90 -0.54
CA PHE A 73 7.48 -9.04 -1.11
C PHE A 73 8.73 -8.94 -0.24
N ALA A 74 8.61 -9.01 1.09
CA ALA A 74 9.76 -8.92 1.99
C ALA A 74 10.69 -10.15 1.93
N GLU A 75 10.21 -11.30 1.48
CA GLU A 75 11.03 -12.49 1.26
C GLU A 75 12.00 -12.34 0.07
N LEU A 76 11.72 -11.41 -0.84
CA LEU A 76 12.52 -11.20 -2.04
C LEU A 76 13.74 -10.29 -1.72
N PRO A 77 14.99 -10.73 -2.01
CA PRO A 77 16.20 -9.99 -1.63
C PRO A 77 16.27 -8.54 -2.12
N ARG A 78 15.62 -8.24 -3.25
CA ARG A 78 15.58 -6.89 -3.84
C ARG A 78 14.87 -5.85 -2.97
N PHE A 79 14.07 -6.26 -1.99
CA PHE A 79 13.37 -5.36 -1.06
C PHE A 79 14.08 -5.22 0.29
N ALA A 80 15.27 -5.79 0.46
CA ALA A 80 16.06 -5.62 1.68
C ALA A 80 16.75 -4.24 1.77
N ASP A 81 16.92 -3.53 0.65
CA ASP A 81 17.59 -2.23 0.61
C ASP A 81 16.60 -1.06 0.73
N SER A 82 16.67 -0.38 1.88
CA SER A 82 15.79 0.76 2.16
C SER A 82 16.04 1.98 1.26
N ALA A 83 17.25 2.18 0.74
CA ALA A 83 17.57 3.30 -0.13
C ALA A 83 16.93 3.12 -1.52
N SER A 84 16.96 1.91 -2.06
CA SER A 84 16.28 1.55 -3.31
C SER A 84 14.76 1.64 -3.18
N LEU A 85 14.22 1.18 -2.06
CA LEU A 85 12.78 1.30 -1.76
C LEU A 85 12.32 2.75 -1.61
N ALA A 86 13.11 3.61 -0.97
CA ALA A 86 12.76 5.02 -0.83
C ALA A 86 12.68 5.76 -2.17
N ARG A 87 13.47 5.33 -3.17
CA ARG A 87 13.44 5.87 -4.55
C ARG A 87 12.18 5.49 -5.33
N LEU A 88 11.31 4.64 -4.79
CA LEU A 88 10.01 4.33 -5.38
C LEU A 88 8.98 5.45 -5.14
N PHE A 89 9.28 6.40 -4.24
CA PHE A 89 8.48 7.61 -4.07
C PHE A 89 9.04 8.76 -4.91
N THR A 90 8.13 9.56 -5.45
CA THR A 90 8.39 10.86 -6.07
C THR A 90 8.43 11.96 -4.99
N ASP A 91 8.83 13.17 -5.37
CA ASP A 91 8.96 14.33 -4.47
C ASP A 91 7.68 14.67 -3.68
N ALA A 92 6.52 14.23 -4.17
CA ALA A 92 5.21 14.47 -3.55
C ALA A 92 4.70 13.29 -2.69
N TRP A 93 5.59 12.38 -2.26
CA TRP A 93 5.21 11.14 -1.56
C TRP A 93 4.24 10.26 -2.36
N ARG A 94 4.17 10.44 -3.68
CA ARG A 94 3.40 9.57 -4.59
C ARG A 94 4.31 8.49 -5.13
N LEU A 95 3.79 7.29 -5.35
CA LEU A 95 4.57 6.23 -5.96
C LEU A 95 4.91 6.54 -7.42
N ASP A 96 6.14 6.22 -7.83
CA ASP A 96 6.58 6.32 -9.21
C ASP A 96 6.14 5.08 -10.01
N TYR A 97 4.96 5.14 -10.62
CA TYR A 97 4.44 4.07 -11.48
C TYR A 97 5.25 3.85 -12.78
N ARG A 98 6.25 4.68 -13.08
CA ARG A 98 7.22 4.41 -14.15
C ARG A 98 8.22 3.32 -13.73
N SER A 99 8.39 3.08 -12.43
CA SER A 99 9.18 1.98 -11.90
C SER A 99 8.51 0.63 -12.16
N PRO A 100 9.23 -0.35 -12.74
CA PRO A 100 8.71 -1.71 -12.89
C PRO A 100 8.46 -2.39 -11.52
N VAL A 101 9.14 -1.94 -10.47
CA VAL A 101 8.94 -2.45 -9.10
C VAL A 101 7.59 -2.01 -8.56
N VAL A 102 7.25 -0.72 -8.70
CA VAL A 102 5.95 -0.18 -8.28
C VAL A 102 4.82 -0.86 -9.04
N ARG A 103 4.94 -1.01 -10.36
CA ARG A 103 3.93 -1.71 -11.17
C ARG A 103 3.76 -3.18 -10.76
N GLY A 104 4.85 -3.85 -10.39
CA GLY A 104 4.78 -5.23 -9.91
C GLY A 104 4.04 -5.36 -8.56
N ILE A 105 4.26 -4.42 -7.64
CA ILE A 105 3.53 -4.37 -6.37
C ILE A 105 2.06 -4.02 -6.63
N HIS A 106 1.78 -3.03 -7.48
CA HIS A 106 0.41 -2.64 -7.84
C HIS A 106 -0.38 -3.80 -8.42
N ALA A 107 0.20 -4.55 -9.37
CA ALA A 107 -0.46 -5.71 -9.98
C ALA A 107 -0.78 -6.81 -8.95
N ALA A 108 0.07 -7.00 -7.94
CA ALA A 108 -0.22 -7.90 -6.84
C ALA A 108 -1.39 -7.37 -5.98
N CYS A 109 -1.42 -6.07 -5.69
CA CYS A 109 -2.55 -5.44 -4.99
C CYS A 109 -3.88 -5.59 -5.76
N GLU A 110 -3.88 -5.38 -7.07
CA GLU A 110 -5.05 -5.60 -7.92
C GLU A 110 -5.53 -7.05 -7.89
N SER A 111 -4.59 -8.00 -7.96
CA SER A 111 -4.89 -9.45 -7.94
C SER A 111 -5.51 -9.90 -6.61
N GLU A 112 -5.06 -9.34 -5.49
CA GLU A 112 -5.59 -9.65 -4.15
C GLU A 112 -6.95 -8.98 -3.87
N LEU A 113 -7.23 -7.84 -4.50
CA LEU A 113 -8.53 -7.17 -4.44
C LEU A 113 -9.59 -7.88 -5.30
N HIS A 114 -9.16 -8.45 -6.41
CA HIS A 114 -10.00 -9.22 -7.32
C HIS A 114 -9.42 -10.61 -7.51
N PRO A 115 -9.45 -11.48 -6.48
CA PRO A 115 -9.08 -12.86 -6.68
C PRO A 115 -10.05 -13.42 -7.72
N GLU A 116 -9.58 -13.71 -8.93
CA GLU A 116 -10.40 -14.35 -9.94
C GLU A 116 -11.07 -15.55 -9.28
N LYS A 117 -12.39 -15.47 -9.18
CA LYS A 117 -13.20 -16.54 -8.63
C LYS A 117 -12.98 -17.75 -9.57
N PRO A 118 -12.57 -18.91 -9.06
CA PRO A 118 -12.48 -20.11 -9.89
C PRO A 118 -13.84 -20.47 -10.51
#